data_AF-A0A7Y2F3W8-F1
#
_entry.id   AF-A0A7Y2F3W8-F1
#
_cell.length_a   1.000
_cell.length_b   1.000
_cell.length_c   1.000
_cell.angle_alpha   90.00
_cell.angle_beta   90.00
_cell.angle_gamma   90.00
#
_symmetry.space_group_name_H-M   'P 1'
#
loop_
_entity.id
_entity.type
_entity.pdbx_description
1 polymer ?
#
loop_
_entity_poly.entity_id
_entity_poly.type
_entity_poly.pdbx_seq_one_letter_code
_entity_poly.pdbx_strand_id
1 'polypeptide(L)'
;MVLRASLGEEIPDHYIEDPSEAEIRTGYQLIHEGRADRNGSKSQYISRFYTCVSCHNTVREDPDLTKVDQEARLQYAVETGIAYLQGSTFWGIVNRTVWYNDDYVKKYGELVVEANKSLQASIQLCAQECSQGRELEEWEMQAILAYLSTLEVKVADLGLSEAESELLNRSSLANEDKLKLLDSKFLDRSPATFSELPSDKQAGYPFEGRTDIGRHIYEISCQYCHKEDGVSDLVLDNSRKTFKWLKKNIKKDMRYSLYEIIRKGTYAEYGHREYMPHYTLEKMSHQQVEDLRAYIEQQAD
;
A
#
# COMPACT_ATOMS: atom_id res chain seq x y z
N MET A 1 -4.43 9.71 17.82
CA MET A 1 -4.16 11.17 17.73
C MET A 1 -4.43 11.93 19.02
N VAL A 2 -5.53 11.64 19.73
CA VAL A 2 -5.93 12.31 20.99
C VAL A 2 -4.79 12.46 22.01
N LEU A 3 -4.00 11.39 22.22
CA LEU A 3 -2.85 11.46 23.13
C LEU A 3 -1.85 12.53 22.68
N ARG A 4 -1.51 12.58 21.39
CA ARG A 4 -0.51 13.53 20.88
C ARG A 4 -1.04 14.97 20.95
N ALA A 5 -2.32 15.17 20.67
CA ALA A 5 -2.99 16.45 20.89
C ALA A 5 -2.95 16.89 22.37
N SER A 6 -3.15 15.97 23.31
CA SER A 6 -3.01 16.26 24.76
C SER A 6 -1.58 16.60 25.18
N LEU A 7 -0.58 16.20 24.37
CA LEU A 7 0.82 16.56 24.54
C LEU A 7 1.17 17.89 23.83
N GLY A 8 0.22 18.55 23.18
CA GLY A 8 0.40 19.86 22.56
C GLY A 8 0.74 19.82 21.06
N GLU A 9 0.63 18.66 20.41
CA GLU A 9 0.67 18.59 18.95
C GLU A 9 -0.63 19.14 18.34
N GLU A 10 -0.52 19.80 17.19
CA GLU A 10 -1.69 20.29 16.45
C GLU A 10 -2.52 19.11 15.93
N ILE A 11 -3.84 19.24 16.02
CA ILE A 11 -4.76 18.25 15.48
C ILE A 11 -4.74 18.37 13.95
N PRO A 12 -4.46 17.30 13.20
CA PRO A 12 -4.39 17.39 11.75
C PRO A 12 -5.79 17.55 11.13
N ASP A 13 -5.87 18.20 9.96
CA ASP A 13 -7.13 18.48 9.24
C ASP A 13 -7.95 17.22 8.88
N HIS A 14 -7.31 16.05 8.84
CA HIS A 14 -7.96 14.76 8.58
C HIS A 14 -8.44 14.03 9.85
N TYR A 15 -8.31 14.66 11.02
CA TYR A 15 -8.84 14.10 12.26
C TYR A 15 -10.37 14.13 12.24
N ILE A 16 -10.98 12.99 12.55
CA ILE A 16 -12.42 12.85 12.74
C ILE A 16 -12.69 12.58 14.22
N GLU A 17 -13.38 13.50 14.88
CA GLU A 17 -13.77 13.36 16.28
C GLU A 17 -15.00 12.44 16.38
N ASP A 18 -14.87 11.37 17.17
CA ASP A 18 -15.94 10.42 17.51
C ASP A 18 -16.88 10.06 16.34
N PRO A 19 -16.35 9.51 15.22
CA PRO A 19 -17.18 9.16 14.07
C PRO A 19 -18.25 8.14 14.44
N SER A 20 -19.46 8.32 13.91
CA SER A 20 -20.55 7.37 14.15
C SER A 20 -20.29 6.03 13.47
N GLU A 21 -20.88 4.95 14.00
CA GLU A 21 -20.81 3.63 13.39
C GLU A 21 -21.33 3.62 11.93
N ALA A 22 -22.31 4.48 11.63
CA ALA A 22 -22.85 4.62 10.28
C ALA A 22 -21.84 5.23 9.31
N GLU A 23 -21.09 6.24 9.73
CA GLU A 23 -20.03 6.87 8.93
C GLU A 23 -18.86 5.91 8.70
N ILE A 24 -18.42 5.22 9.76
CA ILE A 24 -17.37 4.19 9.68
C ILE A 24 -17.77 3.09 8.70
N ARG A 25 -19.00 2.56 8.80
CA ARG A 25 -19.50 1.54 7.88
C ARG A 25 -19.57 2.05 6.44
N THR A 26 -19.98 3.30 6.24
CA THR A 26 -20.02 3.93 4.92
C THR A 26 -18.61 4.02 4.33
N GLY A 27 -17.63 4.49 5.11
CA GLY A 27 -16.23 4.55 4.70
C GLY A 27 -15.64 3.18 4.36
N TYR A 28 -15.95 2.17 5.17
CA TYR A 28 -15.57 0.79 4.91
C TYR A 28 -16.09 0.33 3.54
N GLN A 29 -17.39 0.53 3.26
CA GLN A 29 -17.98 0.15 1.98
C GLN A 29 -17.32 0.90 0.80
N LEU A 30 -17.03 2.19 0.94
CA LEU A 30 -16.33 2.96 -0.11
C LEU A 30 -14.93 2.40 -0.39
N ILE A 31 -14.15 2.07 0.64
CA ILE A 31 -12.78 1.54 0.51
C ILE A 31 -12.76 0.11 -0.06
N HIS A 32 -13.66 -0.76 0.42
CA HIS A 32 -13.65 -2.19 0.10
C HIS A 32 -14.49 -2.54 -1.14
N GLU A 33 -15.65 -1.90 -1.30
CA GLU A 33 -16.62 -2.19 -2.37
C GLU A 33 -16.64 -1.12 -3.47
N GLY A 34 -15.98 0.03 -3.27
CA GLY A 34 -15.94 1.14 -4.22
C GLY A 34 -17.24 1.96 -4.32
N ARG A 35 -18.23 1.69 -3.46
CA ARG A 35 -19.51 2.40 -3.33
C ARG A 35 -20.13 2.09 -1.97
N ALA A 36 -21.10 2.88 -1.52
CA ALA A 36 -21.74 2.67 -0.23
C ALA A 36 -23.27 2.85 -0.29
N ASP A 37 -23.96 2.36 0.73
CA ASP A 37 -25.38 2.65 0.93
C ASP A 37 -25.55 4.07 1.50
N ARG A 38 -26.33 4.91 0.82
CA ARG A 38 -26.66 6.27 1.24
C ARG A 38 -28.15 6.51 1.08
N ASN A 39 -28.82 6.93 2.16
CA ASN A 39 -30.25 7.24 2.16
C ASN A 39 -31.15 6.13 1.57
N GLY A 40 -30.78 4.86 1.79
CA GLY A 40 -31.55 3.71 1.33
C GLY A 40 -31.29 3.29 -0.13
N SER A 41 -30.32 3.89 -0.81
CA SER A 41 -29.87 3.46 -2.15
C SER A 41 -28.35 3.36 -2.23
N LYS A 42 -27.83 2.56 -3.17
CA LYS A 42 -26.38 2.48 -3.42
C LYS A 42 -25.91 3.74 -4.14
N SER A 43 -24.79 4.32 -3.70
CA SER A 43 -24.08 5.36 -4.41
C SER A 43 -23.53 4.85 -5.74
N GLN A 44 -23.15 5.77 -6.62
CA GLN A 44 -22.37 5.43 -7.81
C GLN A 44 -20.99 4.93 -7.39
N TYR A 45 -20.45 3.98 -8.14
CA TYR A 45 -19.06 3.56 -7.97
C TYR A 45 -18.10 4.76 -8.08
N ILE A 46 -17.12 4.81 -7.18
CA ILE A 46 -15.98 5.72 -7.26
C ILE A 46 -15.16 5.38 -8.51
N SER A 47 -14.87 4.11 -8.72
CA SER A 47 -14.23 3.61 -9.93
C SER A 47 -14.93 2.35 -10.43
N ARG A 48 -14.95 2.19 -11.76
CA ARG A 48 -15.44 0.98 -12.43
C ARG A 48 -14.39 -0.13 -12.50
N PHE A 49 -13.14 0.15 -12.14
CA PHE A 49 -12.00 -0.75 -12.35
C PHE A 49 -11.44 -1.28 -11.05
N TYR A 50 -11.19 -0.38 -10.09
CA TYR A 50 -10.44 -0.72 -8.88
C TYR A 50 -11.09 -0.13 -7.64
N THR A 51 -11.08 -0.91 -6.56
CA THR A 51 -11.34 -0.42 -5.20
C THR A 51 -10.02 -0.07 -4.53
N CYS A 52 -10.05 0.69 -3.44
CA CYS A 52 -8.83 1.06 -2.72
C CYS A 52 -8.05 -0.18 -2.24
N VAL A 53 -8.77 -1.22 -1.80
CA VAL A 53 -8.17 -2.49 -1.34
C VAL A 53 -7.63 -3.37 -2.47
N SER A 54 -7.81 -2.97 -3.73
CA SER A 54 -7.15 -3.63 -4.86
C SER A 54 -5.62 -3.46 -4.79
N CYS A 55 -5.14 -2.38 -4.17
CA CYS A 55 -3.71 -2.07 -4.07
C CYS A 55 -3.20 -1.87 -2.63
N HIS A 56 -4.09 -1.76 -1.64
CA HIS A 56 -3.75 -1.42 -0.26
C HIS A 56 -4.34 -2.42 0.73
N ASN A 57 -3.56 -2.89 1.69
CA ASN A 57 -4.12 -3.58 2.86
C ASN A 57 -4.76 -2.56 3.81
N THR A 58 -5.69 -3.05 4.64
CA THR A 58 -6.33 -2.28 5.73
C THR A 58 -5.85 -2.71 7.12
N VAL A 59 -4.85 -3.61 7.15
CA VAL A 59 -4.27 -4.19 8.34
C VAL A 59 -2.76 -3.95 8.35
N ARG A 60 -2.14 -4.10 9.53
CA ARG A 60 -0.69 -3.98 9.70
C ARG A 60 0.06 -4.92 8.74
N GLU A 61 1.11 -4.41 8.11
CA GLU A 61 1.99 -5.20 7.21
C GLU A 61 3.40 -5.38 7.79
N ASP A 62 3.88 -4.40 8.56
CA ASP A 62 5.27 -4.35 9.00
C ASP A 62 5.39 -4.80 10.47
N PRO A 63 6.16 -5.86 10.77
CA PRO A 63 6.35 -6.32 12.15
C PRO A 63 7.17 -5.33 13.01
N ASP A 64 8.02 -4.52 12.39
CA ASP A 64 8.75 -3.42 13.02
C ASP A 64 8.37 -2.11 12.32
N LEU A 65 7.70 -1.21 13.03
CA LEU A 65 7.18 0.03 12.46
C LEU A 65 8.27 1.08 12.21
N THR A 66 9.48 0.88 12.73
CA THR A 66 10.56 1.88 12.71
C THR A 66 11.46 1.78 11.49
N LYS A 67 11.30 0.75 10.66
CA LYS A 67 12.16 0.48 9.52
C LYS A 67 11.39 -0.12 8.35
N VAL A 68 11.97 0.02 7.17
CA VAL A 68 11.53 -0.72 5.98
C VAL A 68 12.31 -2.02 5.93
N ASP A 69 11.61 -3.15 6.00
CA ASP A 69 12.20 -4.49 5.89
C ASP A 69 11.30 -5.38 5.02
N GLN A 70 11.68 -5.53 3.76
CA GLN A 70 10.89 -6.23 2.74
C GLN A 70 10.78 -7.73 3.03
N GLU A 71 11.84 -8.33 3.59
CA GLU A 71 11.86 -9.74 3.94
C GLU A 71 10.94 -10.00 5.13
N ALA A 72 11.07 -9.19 6.19
CA ALA A 72 10.20 -9.30 7.36
C ALA A 72 8.72 -9.02 7.02
N ARG A 73 8.45 -8.04 6.15
CA ARG A 73 7.09 -7.76 5.65
C ARG A 73 6.51 -8.93 4.86
N LEU A 74 7.28 -9.54 3.96
CA LEU A 74 6.81 -10.71 3.20
C LEU A 74 6.55 -11.91 4.12
N GLN A 75 7.47 -12.19 5.04
CA GLN A 75 7.31 -13.25 6.05
C GLN A 75 6.04 -13.03 6.88
N TYR A 76 5.84 -11.81 7.38
CA TYR A 76 4.65 -11.44 8.14
C TYR A 76 3.37 -11.61 7.30
N ALA A 77 3.40 -11.21 6.03
CA ALA A 77 2.26 -11.35 5.13
C ALA A 77 1.87 -12.83 4.93
N VAL A 78 2.85 -13.71 4.75
CA VAL A 78 2.66 -15.16 4.64
C VAL A 78 2.07 -15.73 5.94
N GLU A 79 2.64 -15.38 7.09
CA GLU A 79 2.23 -15.92 8.40
C GLU A 79 0.82 -15.48 8.80
N THR A 80 0.43 -14.26 8.42
CA THR A 80 -0.87 -13.67 8.76
C THR A 80 -1.94 -13.85 7.67
N GLY A 81 -1.56 -14.38 6.51
CA GLY A 81 -2.47 -14.62 5.39
C GLY A 81 -3.00 -13.35 4.72
N ILE A 82 -2.21 -12.28 4.71
CA ILE A 82 -2.56 -11.01 4.05
C ILE A 82 -1.84 -10.89 2.70
N ALA A 83 -2.35 -10.03 1.82
CA ALA A 83 -1.76 -9.83 0.51
C ALA A 83 -0.45 -9.02 0.57
N TYR A 84 0.46 -9.23 -0.39
CA TYR A 84 1.73 -8.51 -0.49
C TYR A 84 1.65 -7.42 -1.58
N LEU A 85 1.05 -6.29 -1.23
CA LEU A 85 0.62 -5.28 -2.21
C LEU A 85 1.63 -4.14 -2.42
N GLN A 86 1.44 -3.39 -3.52
CA GLN A 86 2.27 -2.26 -3.94
C GLN A 86 2.01 -1.01 -3.10
N GLY A 87 0.74 -0.78 -2.71
CA GLY A 87 0.34 0.39 -1.94
C GLY A 87 0.83 0.32 -0.51
N SER A 88 0.98 1.48 0.13
CA SER A 88 1.19 1.52 1.58
C SER A 88 -0.08 1.09 2.31
N THR A 89 0.02 0.31 3.39
CA THR A 89 -1.19 -0.06 4.14
C THR A 89 -1.94 1.17 4.66
N PHE A 90 -3.27 1.08 4.68
CA PHE A 90 -4.15 2.03 5.33
C PHE A 90 -4.10 1.94 6.86
N TRP A 91 -3.58 0.84 7.41
CA TRP A 91 -3.32 0.77 8.83
C TRP A 91 -2.26 1.81 9.24
N GLY A 92 -2.64 2.68 10.18
CA GLY A 92 -1.83 3.81 10.62
C GLY A 92 -1.71 4.96 9.62
N ILE A 93 -2.43 4.96 8.50
CA ILE A 93 -2.25 6.00 7.46
C ILE A 93 -2.55 7.41 7.98
N VAL A 94 -3.48 7.51 8.92
CA VAL A 94 -3.89 8.76 9.57
C VAL A 94 -2.82 9.29 10.54
N ASN A 95 -1.90 8.43 11.00
CA ASN A 95 -0.78 8.79 11.89
C ASN A 95 0.43 9.35 11.12
N ARG A 96 0.44 9.22 9.80
CA ARG A 96 1.51 9.76 8.95
C ARG A 96 1.35 11.26 8.77
N THR A 97 2.44 11.92 8.43
CA THR A 97 2.47 13.38 8.17
C THR A 97 2.79 13.70 6.72
N VAL A 98 3.21 12.70 5.95
CA VAL A 98 3.59 12.84 4.54
C VAL A 98 3.08 11.65 3.73
N TRP A 99 2.51 11.94 2.56
CA TRP A 99 2.02 10.95 1.58
C TRP A 99 2.61 11.26 0.20
N TYR A 100 2.43 10.40 -0.82
CA TYR A 100 2.95 10.64 -2.18
C TYR A 100 4.37 11.25 -2.24
N ASN A 101 5.27 10.76 -1.39
CA ASN A 101 6.61 11.29 -1.16
C ASN A 101 7.66 10.71 -2.12
N ASP A 102 8.89 11.20 -1.98
CA ASP A 102 10.08 10.71 -2.67
C ASP A 102 9.85 10.59 -4.19
N ASP A 103 10.00 9.40 -4.78
CA ASP A 103 9.96 9.22 -6.22
C ASP A 103 8.57 9.34 -6.83
N TYR A 104 7.50 9.45 -6.04
CA TYR A 104 6.18 9.72 -6.59
C TYR A 104 6.11 11.04 -7.35
N VAL A 105 6.94 12.04 -7.00
CA VAL A 105 7.07 13.29 -7.78
C VAL A 105 7.57 13.03 -9.21
N LYS A 106 8.40 11.99 -9.43
CA LYS A 106 8.90 11.63 -10.76
C LYS A 106 7.77 11.14 -11.67
N LYS A 107 6.73 10.50 -11.08
CA LYS A 107 5.59 9.94 -11.82
C LYS A 107 4.46 10.95 -12.00
N TYR A 108 4.12 11.68 -10.95
CA TYR A 108 2.91 12.50 -10.90
C TYR A 108 3.19 14.01 -10.99
N GLY A 109 4.45 14.43 -10.96
CA GLY A 109 4.84 15.83 -11.11
C GLY A 109 4.18 16.73 -10.07
N GLU A 110 3.61 17.85 -10.50
CA GLU A 110 2.99 18.83 -9.61
C GLU A 110 1.74 18.31 -8.88
N LEU A 111 1.11 17.24 -9.36
CA LEU A 111 -0.08 16.66 -8.72
C LEU A 111 0.21 16.18 -7.29
N VAL A 112 1.45 15.84 -6.96
CA VAL A 112 1.79 15.39 -5.60
C VAL A 112 2.00 16.53 -4.62
N VAL A 113 2.11 17.79 -5.06
CA VAL A 113 2.51 18.90 -4.18
C VAL A 113 1.51 19.08 -3.02
N GLU A 114 0.21 19.03 -3.32
CA GLU A 114 -0.84 19.12 -2.31
C GLU A 114 -1.05 17.78 -1.60
N ALA A 115 -1.13 16.68 -2.38
CA ALA A 115 -1.29 15.34 -1.84
C ALA A 115 -0.20 15.01 -0.80
N ASN A 116 1.02 15.51 -0.99
CA ASN A 116 2.14 15.24 -0.11
C ASN A 116 1.93 15.69 1.33
N LYS A 117 1.10 16.73 1.54
CA LYS A 117 0.87 17.36 2.84
C LYS A 117 -0.56 17.20 3.35
N SER A 118 -1.45 16.59 2.58
CA SER A 118 -2.85 16.41 2.94
C SER A 118 -3.30 15.00 2.63
N LEU A 119 -3.77 14.29 3.65
CA LEU A 119 -4.35 12.96 3.48
C LEU A 119 -5.59 13.02 2.58
N GLN A 120 -6.41 14.08 2.68
CA GLN A 120 -7.58 14.26 1.81
C GLN A 120 -7.17 14.41 0.34
N ALA A 121 -6.19 15.28 0.05
CA ALA A 121 -5.69 15.45 -1.31
C ALA A 121 -5.00 14.18 -1.84
N SER A 122 -4.34 13.42 -0.97
CA SER A 122 -3.80 12.09 -1.31
C SER A 122 -4.87 11.08 -1.69
N ILE A 123 -5.93 10.99 -0.90
CA ILE A 123 -7.07 10.10 -1.19
C ILE A 123 -7.71 10.51 -2.52
N GLN A 124 -7.87 11.82 -2.75
CA GLN A 124 -8.46 12.35 -3.98
C GLN A 124 -7.60 12.03 -5.21
N LEU A 125 -6.29 12.25 -5.12
CA LEU A 125 -5.34 11.90 -6.18
C LEU A 125 -5.36 10.40 -6.47
N CYS A 126 -5.39 9.56 -5.43
CA CYS A 126 -5.48 8.11 -5.59
C CYS A 126 -6.78 7.68 -6.28
N ALA A 127 -7.91 8.25 -5.88
CA ALA A 127 -9.21 7.95 -6.49
C ALA A 127 -9.20 8.25 -7.99
N GLN A 128 -8.65 9.38 -8.43
CA GLN A 128 -8.63 9.77 -9.84
C GLN A 128 -7.55 9.04 -10.63
N GLU A 129 -6.31 9.01 -10.14
CA GLU A 129 -5.15 8.58 -10.93
C GLU A 129 -4.82 7.09 -10.76
N CYS A 130 -4.91 6.56 -9.55
CA CYS A 130 -4.59 5.16 -9.30
C CYS A 130 -5.81 4.27 -9.59
N SER A 131 -6.96 4.62 -9.01
CA SER A 131 -8.17 3.82 -9.19
C SER A 131 -8.87 4.07 -10.53
N GLN A 132 -8.47 5.13 -11.27
CA GLN A 132 -9.12 5.54 -12.53
C GLN A 132 -10.61 5.87 -12.33
N GLY A 133 -10.91 6.47 -11.18
CA GLY A 133 -12.23 6.82 -10.71
C GLY A 133 -12.64 8.26 -11.00
N ARG A 134 -13.83 8.61 -10.54
CA ARG A 134 -14.32 9.99 -10.49
C ARG A 134 -13.75 10.73 -9.27
N GLU A 135 -13.96 12.03 -9.25
CA GLU A 135 -13.77 12.84 -8.05
C GLU A 135 -14.67 12.34 -6.91
N LEU A 136 -14.15 12.36 -5.68
CA LEU A 136 -14.92 11.98 -4.51
C LEU A 136 -15.80 13.15 -4.10
N GLU A 137 -17.04 12.85 -3.74
CA GLU A 137 -17.88 13.84 -3.10
C GLU A 137 -17.44 14.07 -1.65
N GLU A 138 -17.72 15.24 -1.09
CA GLU A 138 -17.31 15.61 0.27
C GLU A 138 -17.73 14.58 1.32
N TRP A 139 -18.97 14.08 1.25
CA TRP A 139 -19.46 13.06 2.17
C TRP A 139 -18.72 11.71 2.03
N GLU A 140 -18.20 11.39 0.84
CA GLU A 140 -17.41 10.17 0.62
C GLU A 140 -16.05 10.33 1.26
N MET A 141 -15.41 11.49 1.09
CA MET A 141 -14.15 11.81 1.75
C MET A 141 -14.29 11.73 3.27
N GLN A 142 -15.32 12.36 3.84
CA GLN A 142 -15.57 12.33 5.29
C GLN A 142 -15.81 10.91 5.80
N ALA A 143 -16.62 10.10 5.09
CA ALA A 143 -16.85 8.71 5.47
C ALA A 143 -15.56 7.86 5.37
N ILE A 144 -14.76 8.04 4.31
CA ILE A 144 -13.46 7.38 4.15
C ILE A 144 -12.54 7.72 5.33
N LEU A 145 -12.41 9.00 5.69
CA LEU A 145 -11.62 9.42 6.83
C LEU A 145 -12.15 8.85 8.16
N ALA A 146 -13.47 8.80 8.33
CA ALA A 146 -14.10 8.20 9.50
C ALA A 146 -13.68 6.72 9.65
N TYR A 147 -13.70 5.94 8.56
CA TYR A 147 -13.19 4.56 8.60
C TYR A 147 -11.68 4.49 8.83
N LEU A 148 -10.87 5.29 8.12
CA LEU A 148 -9.41 5.30 8.29
C LEU A 148 -8.98 5.68 9.71
N SER A 149 -9.76 6.52 10.42
CA SER A 149 -9.51 6.86 11.82
C SER A 149 -9.56 5.63 12.75
N THR A 150 -10.37 4.63 12.41
CA THR A 150 -10.45 3.36 13.15
C THR A 150 -9.20 2.50 13.00
N LEU A 151 -8.41 2.77 11.95
CA LEU A 151 -7.17 2.07 11.64
C LEU A 151 -5.94 2.78 12.22
N GLU A 152 -6.10 3.80 13.05
CA GLU A 152 -4.96 4.51 13.64
C GLU A 152 -4.06 3.59 14.48
N VAL A 153 -2.75 3.88 14.49
CA VAL A 153 -1.78 3.26 15.40
C VAL A 153 -2.12 3.67 16.83
N LYS A 154 -2.26 2.68 17.71
CA LYS A 154 -2.50 2.86 19.14
C LYS A 154 -1.18 2.75 19.91
N VAL A 155 -1.15 3.28 21.14
CA VAL A 155 0.05 3.18 22.01
C VAL A 155 0.48 1.72 22.24
N ALA A 156 -0.49 0.81 22.34
CA ALA A 156 -0.24 -0.61 22.51
C ALA A 156 0.50 -1.24 21.31
N ASP A 157 0.38 -0.65 20.12
CA ASP A 157 1.02 -1.16 18.90
C ASP A 157 2.51 -0.77 18.80
N LEU A 158 2.94 0.23 19.58
CA LEU A 158 4.29 0.83 19.49
C LEU A 158 5.39 -0.02 20.12
N GLY A 159 5.04 -1.13 20.79
CA GLY A 159 6.02 -2.02 21.41
C GLY A 159 6.92 -1.31 22.43
N LEU A 160 6.36 -0.37 23.21
CA LEU A 160 7.10 0.34 24.26
C LEU A 160 7.62 -0.65 25.30
N SER A 161 8.88 -0.50 25.70
CA SER A 161 9.40 -1.18 26.89
C SER A 161 8.73 -0.64 28.16
N GLU A 162 8.89 -1.35 29.28
CA GLU A 162 8.41 -0.88 30.59
C GLU A 162 9.00 0.49 30.94
N ALA A 163 10.31 0.68 30.74
CA ALA A 163 10.99 1.95 30.98
C ALA A 163 10.45 3.09 30.10
N GLU A 164 10.17 2.84 28.83
CA GLU A 164 9.58 3.84 27.93
C GLU A 164 8.13 4.15 28.29
N SER A 165 7.36 3.15 28.72
CA SER A 165 6.00 3.33 29.21
C SER A 165 5.97 4.20 30.48
N GLU A 166 6.93 4.00 31.39
CA GLU A 166 7.11 4.85 32.56
C GLU A 166 7.49 6.28 32.17
N LEU A 167 8.38 6.46 31.19
CA LEU A 167 8.76 7.78 30.69
C LEU A 167 7.55 8.51 30.09
N LEU A 168 6.74 7.84 29.27
CA LEU A 168 5.55 8.41 28.66
C LEU A 168 4.53 8.90 29.72
N ASN A 169 4.38 8.15 30.81
CA ASN A 169 3.46 8.47 31.91
C ASN A 169 4.03 9.46 32.94
N ARG A 170 5.34 9.75 32.90
CA ARG A 170 5.99 10.64 33.88
C ARG A 170 5.53 12.09 33.69
N SER A 171 4.91 12.68 34.72
CA SER A 171 4.43 14.07 34.68
C SER A 171 5.57 15.10 34.59
N SER A 172 6.77 14.77 35.08
CA SER A 172 7.93 15.65 35.05
C SER A 172 8.66 15.67 33.70
N LEU A 173 8.37 14.74 32.80
CA LEU A 173 8.97 14.72 31.47
C LEU A 173 8.26 15.74 30.58
N ALA A 174 9.02 16.58 29.88
CA ALA A 174 8.47 17.56 28.97
C ALA A 174 7.66 16.87 27.86
N ASN A 175 6.53 17.47 27.48
CA ASN A 175 5.67 16.90 26.44
C ASN A 175 6.41 16.71 25.10
N GLU A 176 7.34 17.62 24.77
CA GLU A 176 8.18 17.48 23.57
C GLU A 176 9.01 16.19 23.58
N ASP A 177 9.55 15.80 24.73
CA ASP A 177 10.34 14.57 24.83
C ASP A 177 9.46 13.32 24.78
N LYS A 178 8.21 13.41 25.25
CA LYS A 178 7.20 12.36 25.05
C LYS A 178 6.82 12.21 23.59
N LEU A 179 6.63 13.32 22.87
CA LEU A 179 6.36 13.29 21.43
C LEU A 179 7.54 12.67 20.67
N LYS A 180 8.79 13.08 20.95
CA LYS A 180 9.98 12.45 20.36
C LYS A 180 10.06 10.95 20.62
N LEU A 181 9.69 10.50 21.83
CA LEU A 181 9.62 9.07 22.14
C LEU A 181 8.58 8.38 21.24
N LEU A 182 7.38 8.93 21.10
CA LEU A 182 6.35 8.36 20.23
C LEU A 182 6.78 8.34 18.76
N ASP A 183 7.41 9.41 18.27
CA ASP A 183 7.91 9.54 16.89
C ASP A 183 9.01 8.52 16.58
N SER A 184 9.81 8.14 17.57
CA SER A 184 10.85 7.13 17.38
C SER A 184 10.30 5.71 17.14
N LYS A 185 8.99 5.50 17.31
CA LYS A 185 8.37 4.16 17.30
C LYS A 185 7.67 3.81 15.99
N PHE A 186 7.61 4.72 15.03
CA PHE A 186 7.08 4.42 13.70
C PHE A 186 7.59 5.42 12.67
N LEU A 187 7.62 5.02 11.40
CA LEU A 187 7.96 5.93 10.30
C LEU A 187 6.85 6.95 10.04
N ASP A 188 7.23 8.22 9.90
CA ASP A 188 6.32 9.36 9.62
C ASP A 188 5.70 9.32 8.21
N ARG A 189 6.30 8.55 7.31
CA ARG A 189 5.93 8.36 5.90
C ARG A 189 6.21 6.94 5.46
N SER A 190 5.69 6.52 4.31
CA SER A 190 6.15 5.31 3.62
C SER A 190 7.17 5.69 2.55
N PRO A 191 8.48 5.39 2.73
CA PRO A 191 9.48 5.75 1.74
C PRO A 191 9.19 5.08 0.39
N ALA A 192 9.53 5.76 -0.70
CA ALA A 192 9.21 5.30 -2.04
C ALA A 192 10.35 5.56 -3.02
N THR A 193 11.13 4.53 -3.32
CA THR A 193 12.19 4.57 -4.33
C THR A 193 11.77 3.77 -5.56
N PHE A 194 11.69 4.44 -6.71
CA PHE A 194 11.50 3.77 -8.00
C PHE A 194 12.84 3.28 -8.50
N SER A 195 12.89 1.98 -8.80
CA SER A 195 14.13 1.34 -9.22
C SER A 195 14.27 1.24 -10.72
N GLU A 196 15.51 1.31 -11.18
CA GLU A 196 15.88 0.95 -12.54
C GLU A 196 15.74 -0.55 -12.78
N LEU A 197 15.59 -0.89 -14.06
CA LEU A 197 15.62 -2.27 -14.54
C LEU A 197 17.04 -2.87 -14.37
N PRO A 198 17.18 -4.21 -14.36
CA PRO A 198 18.51 -4.80 -14.46
C PRO A 198 19.18 -4.36 -15.77
N SER A 199 20.50 -4.15 -15.73
CA SER A 199 21.29 -3.73 -16.91
C SER A 199 21.20 -4.73 -18.06
N ASP A 200 20.98 -6.00 -17.73
CA ASP A 200 20.65 -7.07 -18.66
C ASP A 200 19.49 -7.89 -18.08
N LYS A 201 18.32 -7.83 -18.70
CA LYS A 201 17.14 -8.63 -18.29
C LYS A 201 17.34 -10.13 -18.50
N GLN A 202 18.31 -10.53 -19.31
CA GLN A 202 18.65 -11.92 -19.48
C GLN A 202 19.39 -12.45 -18.24
N ALA A 203 20.36 -11.67 -17.74
CA ALA A 203 21.05 -11.97 -16.49
C ALA A 203 20.11 -11.79 -15.29
N GLY A 204 19.32 -10.70 -15.26
CA GLY A 204 18.55 -10.26 -14.10
C GLY A 204 19.36 -9.37 -13.17
N TYR A 205 18.83 -9.09 -11.99
CA TYR A 205 19.61 -8.50 -10.89
C TYR A 205 20.63 -9.51 -10.35
N PRO A 206 21.74 -9.06 -9.74
CA PRO A 206 22.84 -9.94 -9.32
C PRO A 206 22.53 -10.69 -8.00
N PHE A 207 21.43 -11.42 -7.99
CA PHE A 207 20.94 -12.20 -6.85
C PHE A 207 20.60 -13.63 -7.29
N GLU A 208 20.83 -14.60 -6.41
CA GLU A 208 20.38 -15.97 -6.62
C GLU A 208 18.94 -16.11 -6.12
N GLY A 209 18.03 -16.55 -6.99
CA GLY A 209 16.60 -16.61 -6.67
C GLY A 209 16.22 -17.82 -5.81
N ARG A 210 15.40 -17.57 -4.78
CA ARG A 210 14.84 -18.56 -3.85
C ARG A 210 13.41 -18.92 -4.29
N THR A 211 13.22 -20.13 -4.80
CA THR A 211 11.94 -20.53 -5.42
C THR A 211 10.77 -20.63 -4.44
N ASP A 212 11.04 -20.96 -3.18
CA ASP A 212 10.06 -20.99 -2.09
C ASP A 212 9.53 -19.58 -1.79
N ILE A 213 10.42 -18.59 -1.71
CA ILE A 213 10.04 -17.18 -1.53
C ILE A 213 9.31 -16.66 -2.78
N GLY A 214 9.80 -17.01 -3.97
CA GLY A 214 9.17 -16.66 -5.22
C GLY A 214 7.74 -17.18 -5.35
N ARG A 215 7.49 -18.40 -4.85
CA ARG A 215 6.14 -18.98 -4.77
C ARG A 215 5.22 -18.13 -3.91
N HIS A 216 5.67 -17.73 -2.71
CA HIS A 216 4.88 -16.89 -1.82
C HIS A 216 4.50 -15.56 -2.50
N ILE A 217 5.47 -14.89 -3.14
CA ILE A 217 5.20 -13.66 -3.90
C ILE A 217 4.17 -13.92 -5.00
N TYR A 218 4.33 -14.99 -5.78
CA TYR A 218 3.37 -15.31 -6.83
C TYR A 218 1.94 -15.48 -6.28
N GLU A 219 1.79 -16.26 -5.20
CA GLU A 219 0.50 -16.60 -4.61
C GLU A 219 -0.19 -15.41 -3.93
N ILE A 220 0.53 -14.59 -3.14
CA ILE A 220 -0.10 -13.56 -2.30
C ILE A 220 0.08 -12.13 -2.84
N SER A 221 0.89 -11.92 -3.88
CA SER A 221 1.04 -10.64 -4.56
C SER A 221 0.45 -10.72 -5.97
N CYS A 222 0.95 -11.62 -6.83
CA CYS A 222 0.52 -11.64 -8.23
C CYS A 222 -0.92 -12.13 -8.35
N GLN A 223 -1.25 -13.29 -7.76
CA GLN A 223 -2.58 -13.87 -7.86
C GLN A 223 -3.64 -13.11 -7.06
N TYR A 224 -3.26 -12.21 -6.15
CA TYR A 224 -4.24 -11.33 -5.49
C TYR A 224 -5.04 -10.52 -6.52
N CYS A 225 -4.36 -9.92 -7.50
CA CYS A 225 -5.01 -9.18 -8.58
C CYS A 225 -5.36 -10.06 -9.79
N HIS A 226 -4.55 -11.09 -10.06
CA HIS A 226 -4.60 -11.85 -11.31
C HIS A 226 -5.23 -13.25 -11.19
N LYS A 227 -5.93 -13.57 -10.10
CA LYS A 227 -6.75 -14.80 -10.04
C LYS A 227 -7.98 -14.70 -10.95
N GLU A 228 -8.68 -15.82 -11.16
CA GLU A 228 -9.84 -15.92 -12.07
C GLU A 228 -10.95 -14.90 -11.76
N ASP A 229 -11.19 -14.61 -10.49
CA ASP A 229 -12.14 -13.62 -9.98
C ASP A 229 -11.46 -12.33 -9.51
N GLY A 230 -10.23 -12.09 -9.97
CA GLY A 230 -9.43 -10.91 -9.65
C GLY A 230 -9.84 -9.66 -10.42
N VAL A 231 -9.11 -8.57 -10.18
CA VAL A 231 -9.38 -7.24 -10.77
C VAL A 231 -8.65 -7.00 -12.10
N SER A 232 -7.87 -7.97 -12.59
CA SER A 232 -7.17 -7.88 -13.87
C SER A 232 -7.74 -8.83 -14.92
N ASP A 233 -7.72 -8.40 -16.19
CA ASP A 233 -8.12 -9.25 -17.33
C ASP A 233 -7.09 -10.36 -17.64
N LEU A 234 -5.86 -10.24 -17.11
CA LEU A 234 -4.85 -11.29 -17.20
C LEU A 234 -4.98 -12.25 -16.02
N VAL A 235 -5.44 -13.47 -16.30
CA VAL A 235 -5.50 -14.54 -15.30
C VAL A 235 -4.16 -15.28 -15.21
N LEU A 236 -3.59 -15.31 -14.01
CA LEU A 236 -2.39 -16.04 -13.63
C LEU A 236 -2.78 -17.22 -12.75
N ASP A 237 -2.90 -18.41 -13.36
CA ASP A 237 -3.15 -19.67 -12.68
C ASP A 237 -1.86 -20.48 -12.42
N ASN A 238 -1.98 -21.55 -11.63
CA ASN A 238 -0.87 -22.46 -11.34
C ASN A 238 -0.59 -23.48 -12.48
N SER A 239 -1.06 -23.24 -13.70
CA SER A 239 -0.82 -24.16 -14.81
C SER A 239 0.58 -23.96 -15.42
N ARG A 240 1.19 -25.06 -15.86
CA ARG A 240 2.45 -25.01 -16.61
C ARG A 240 2.37 -24.13 -17.86
N LYS A 241 1.18 -23.97 -18.46
CA LYS A 241 0.96 -23.09 -19.62
C LYS A 241 1.17 -21.62 -19.23
N THR A 242 0.62 -21.19 -18.10
CA THR A 242 0.80 -19.85 -17.55
C THR A 242 2.27 -19.58 -17.24
N PHE A 243 2.94 -20.49 -16.53
CA PHE A 243 4.37 -20.31 -16.23
C PHE A 243 5.26 -20.29 -17.48
N LYS A 244 4.97 -21.10 -18.50
CA LYS A 244 5.67 -21.02 -19.79
C LYS A 244 5.46 -19.67 -20.49
N TRP A 245 4.24 -19.13 -20.42
CA TRP A 245 3.96 -17.79 -20.95
C TRP A 245 4.70 -16.71 -20.18
N LEU A 246 4.70 -16.75 -18.84
CA LEU A 246 5.45 -15.82 -17.99
C LEU A 246 6.95 -15.88 -18.31
N LYS A 247 7.57 -17.08 -18.27
CA LYS A 247 8.99 -17.32 -18.61
C LYS A 247 9.37 -16.75 -19.97
N LYS A 248 8.50 -16.92 -20.98
CA LYS A 248 8.72 -16.36 -22.32
C LYS A 248 8.74 -14.83 -22.35
N ASN A 249 8.04 -14.16 -21.42
CA ASN A 249 7.90 -12.70 -21.41
C ASN A 249 8.86 -11.98 -20.45
N ILE A 250 9.45 -12.66 -19.45
CA ILE A 250 10.36 -12.06 -18.44
C ILE A 250 11.32 -11.02 -19.05
N LYS A 251 11.95 -11.38 -20.18
CA LYS A 251 13.11 -10.68 -20.75
C LYS A 251 12.75 -9.61 -21.78
N LYS A 252 11.48 -9.45 -22.10
CA LYS A 252 11.05 -8.58 -23.21
C LYS A 252 11.02 -7.11 -22.81
N ASP A 253 11.02 -6.22 -23.79
CA ASP A 253 10.80 -4.77 -23.60
C ASP A 253 9.34 -4.42 -23.88
N MET A 254 8.42 -4.99 -23.10
CA MET A 254 6.99 -4.78 -23.25
C MET A 254 6.27 -4.91 -21.91
N ARG A 255 5.01 -4.47 -21.86
CA ARG A 255 4.13 -4.46 -20.68
C ARG A 255 3.93 -5.81 -19.96
N TYR A 256 4.35 -6.92 -20.56
CA TYR A 256 4.27 -8.26 -19.96
C TYR A 256 5.61 -8.76 -19.40
N SER A 257 6.67 -7.96 -19.48
CA SER A 257 7.95 -8.31 -18.86
C SER A 257 7.83 -8.18 -17.35
N LEU A 258 8.31 -9.20 -16.65
CA LEU A 258 8.36 -9.25 -15.19
C LEU A 258 9.07 -8.02 -14.61
N TYR A 259 10.24 -7.67 -15.15
CA TYR A 259 11.02 -6.53 -14.68
C TYR A 259 10.33 -5.20 -14.97
N GLU A 260 9.79 -5.03 -16.19
CA GLU A 260 9.09 -3.81 -16.59
C GLU A 260 7.84 -3.60 -15.73
N ILE A 261 6.98 -4.62 -15.63
CA ILE A 261 5.68 -4.48 -15.00
C ILE A 261 5.79 -4.24 -13.50
N ILE A 262 6.75 -4.87 -12.83
CA ILE A 262 6.98 -4.69 -11.39
C ILE A 262 7.57 -3.29 -11.11
N ARG A 263 8.55 -2.84 -11.90
CA ARG A 263 9.28 -1.58 -11.62
C ARG A 263 8.62 -0.33 -12.19
N LYS A 264 7.88 -0.45 -13.29
CA LYS A 264 7.25 0.67 -13.98
C LYS A 264 5.72 0.62 -13.98
N GLY A 265 5.13 -0.45 -13.45
CA GLY A 265 3.68 -0.62 -13.43
C GLY A 265 3.05 -0.57 -14.82
N THR A 266 1.76 -0.26 -14.87
CA THR A 266 1.07 0.16 -16.09
C THR A 266 0.55 1.58 -15.95
N TYR A 267 0.26 2.20 -17.10
CA TYR A 267 -0.41 3.48 -17.19
C TYR A 267 -1.74 3.28 -17.90
N ALA A 268 -2.74 4.08 -17.54
CA ALA A 268 -3.97 4.13 -18.31
C ALA A 268 -3.67 4.74 -19.69
N GLU A 269 -3.91 3.97 -20.75
CA GLU A 269 -3.82 4.42 -22.14
C GLU A 269 -5.22 4.68 -22.70
N TYR A 270 -5.31 5.44 -23.79
CA TYR A 270 -6.60 5.79 -24.39
C TYR A 270 -7.39 4.53 -24.80
N GLY A 271 -8.47 4.25 -24.07
CA GLY A 271 -9.30 3.04 -24.27
C GLY A 271 -8.87 1.80 -23.48
N HIS A 272 -7.78 1.85 -22.71
CA HIS A 272 -7.28 0.75 -21.87
C HIS A 272 -6.91 1.27 -20.48
N ARG A 273 -7.74 0.99 -19.48
CA ARG A 273 -7.65 1.61 -18.14
C ARG A 273 -7.08 0.70 -17.05
N GLU A 274 -6.50 -0.44 -17.42
CA GLU A 274 -5.84 -1.30 -16.43
C GLU A 274 -4.63 -0.58 -15.80
N TYR A 275 -4.64 -0.47 -14.47
CA TYR A 275 -3.59 0.18 -13.69
C TYR A 275 -2.97 -0.81 -12.71
N MET A 276 -1.65 -0.97 -12.81
CA MET A 276 -0.82 -1.63 -11.83
C MET A 276 0.17 -0.59 -11.27
N PRO A 277 0.15 -0.30 -9.96
CA PRO A 277 1.14 0.57 -9.34
C PRO A 277 2.55 -0.02 -9.42
N HIS A 278 3.56 0.82 -9.22
CA HIS A 278 4.94 0.34 -9.14
C HIS A 278 5.14 -0.39 -7.81
N TYR A 279 5.88 -1.50 -7.83
CA TYR A 279 6.55 -1.95 -6.62
C TYR A 279 7.82 -1.11 -6.41
N THR A 280 7.76 -0.20 -5.45
CA THR A 280 8.95 0.52 -4.97
C THR A 280 9.95 -0.47 -4.36
N LEU A 281 11.20 -0.06 -4.17
CA LEU A 281 12.20 -0.90 -3.51
C LEU A 281 11.76 -1.30 -2.10
N GLU A 282 11.04 -0.43 -1.41
CA GLU A 282 10.49 -0.64 -0.07
C GLU A 282 9.34 -1.66 -0.03
N LYS A 283 8.69 -1.89 -1.19
CA LYS A 283 7.54 -2.82 -1.30
C LYS A 283 7.90 -4.14 -1.96
N MET A 284 8.94 -4.19 -2.79
CA MET A 284 9.52 -5.44 -3.30
C MET A 284 10.98 -5.23 -3.66
N SER A 285 11.90 -5.92 -2.98
CA SER A 285 13.34 -5.79 -3.21
C SER A 285 13.77 -6.38 -4.56
N HIS A 286 15.00 -6.11 -5.01
CA HIS A 286 15.55 -6.79 -6.20
C HIS A 286 15.67 -8.30 -5.99
N GLN A 287 16.10 -8.73 -4.80
CA GLN A 287 16.17 -10.14 -4.42
C GLN A 287 14.80 -10.82 -4.59
N GLN A 288 13.72 -10.20 -4.09
CA GLN A 288 12.37 -10.74 -4.21
C GLN A 288 11.88 -10.86 -5.66
N VAL A 289 12.32 -9.97 -6.55
CA VAL A 289 12.02 -10.10 -7.99
C VAL A 289 12.76 -11.30 -8.59
N GLU A 290 14.01 -11.53 -8.21
CA GLU A 290 14.76 -12.72 -8.66
C GLU A 290 14.21 -14.02 -8.04
N ASP A 291 13.72 -13.98 -6.81
CA ASP A 291 13.00 -15.10 -6.19
C ASP A 291 11.77 -15.48 -7.02
N LEU A 292 10.93 -14.48 -7.38
CA LEU A 292 9.76 -14.67 -8.23
C LEU A 292 10.14 -15.20 -9.62
N ARG A 293 11.19 -14.66 -10.24
CA ARG A 293 11.72 -15.18 -11.51
C ARG A 293 12.11 -16.65 -11.40
N ALA A 294 12.88 -17.02 -10.39
CA ALA A 294 13.35 -18.39 -10.20
C ALA A 294 12.17 -19.37 -10.04
N TYR A 295 11.14 -18.98 -9.27
CA TYR A 295 9.92 -19.77 -9.15
C TYR A 295 9.21 -19.95 -10.50
N ILE A 296 9.00 -18.87 -11.26
CA ILE A 296 8.38 -18.94 -12.59
C ILE A 296 9.18 -19.84 -13.53
N GLU A 297 10.51 -19.72 -13.53
CA GLU A 297 11.38 -20.52 -14.40
C GLU A 297 11.32 -22.01 -14.05
N GLN A 298 11.27 -22.36 -12.76
CA GLN A 298 11.12 -23.73 -12.26
C GLN A 298 9.77 -24.34 -12.65
N GLN A 299 8.66 -23.61 -12.45
CA GLN A 299 7.32 -24.14 -12.74
C GLN A 299 7.02 -24.27 -14.25
N ALA A 300 7.78 -23.57 -15.09
CA ALA A 300 7.66 -23.64 -16.55
C ALA A 300 8.34 -24.88 -17.15
N ASP A 301 9.34 -25.44 -16.47
CA ASP A 301 10.12 -26.61 -16.92
C ASP A 301 9.33 -27.92 -16.87
#